data_AF-A0A8T5L500-F1
#
_entry.id   AF-A0A8T5L500-F1
#
_cell.length_a   1.000
_cell.length_b   1.000
_cell.length_c   1.000
_cell.angle_alpha   90.00
_cell.angle_beta   90.00
_cell.angle_gamma   90.00
#
_symmetry.space_group_name_H-M   'P 1'
#
loop_
_entity.id
_entity.type
_entity.pdbx_description
1 polymer ?
#
loop_
_entity_poly.entity_id
_entity_poly.type
_entity_poly.pdbx_seq_one_letter_code
_entity_poly.pdbx_strand_id
1 'polypeptide(L)'
;MDIDWPISFITFLVFIIWGLVFYASLFEPPSEDLRTAMEGVANTVIENISIEVTDLPVAATTTLEEIKILRLSYFFPSQNARNSTKILVGGTSVPCQFFGDTVQWNDYLYYGTTHYTLRFADKSVPQHCNAQVLIFGNTTQVDVGAAETKTMFSIAQINTMTNMSLGAFRTEHNINRNFKVEFNLSGTITAFGPEPPPLSNVYVTERRGALEEDESELHFRIFVW
;
A
#
# COMPACT_ATOMS: atom_id res chain seq x y z
N MET A 1 -32.03 -1.21 -66.37
CA MET A 1 -31.01 -1.47 -65.33
C MET A 1 -31.11 -0.32 -64.37
N ASP A 2 -31.74 -0.58 -63.24
CA ASP A 2 -32.43 0.42 -62.43
C ASP A 2 -31.48 1.28 -61.60
N ILE A 3 -31.53 2.58 -61.84
CA ILE A 3 -30.79 3.63 -61.11
C ILE A 3 -31.20 3.70 -59.62
N ASP A 4 -32.29 3.04 -59.23
CA ASP A 4 -32.81 3.03 -57.86
C ASP A 4 -31.91 2.29 -56.86
N TRP A 5 -31.18 1.26 -57.31
CA TRP A 5 -30.24 0.53 -56.46
C TRP A 5 -29.02 1.37 -56.03
N PRO A 6 -28.28 2.04 -56.93
CA PRO A 6 -27.14 2.86 -56.53
C PRO A 6 -27.56 4.08 -55.70
N ILE A 7 -28.72 4.69 -55.97
CA ILE A 7 -29.22 5.80 -55.14
C ILE A 7 -29.49 5.31 -53.71
N SER A 8 -30.23 4.22 -53.54
CA SER A 8 -30.55 3.66 -52.21
C SER A 8 -29.30 3.27 -51.42
N PHE A 9 -28.28 2.74 -52.10
CA PHE A 9 -26.99 2.39 -51.48
C PHE A 9 -26.23 3.63 -50.98
N ILE A 10 -26.23 4.71 -51.77
CA ILE A 10 -25.59 5.98 -51.37
C ILE A 10 -26.30 6.60 -50.17
N THR A 11 -27.63 6.64 -50.16
CA THR A 11 -28.38 7.18 -49.01
C THR A 11 -28.10 6.38 -47.75
N PHE A 12 -28.06 5.05 -47.84
CA PHE A 12 -27.72 4.18 -46.72
C PHE A 12 -26.31 4.45 -46.17
N LEU A 13 -25.31 4.61 -47.05
CA LEU A 13 -23.95 4.95 -46.65
C LEU A 13 -23.87 6.31 -45.96
N VAL A 14 -24.59 7.32 -46.45
CA VAL A 14 -24.66 8.64 -45.80
C VAL A 14 -25.20 8.52 -44.38
N PHE A 15 -26.30 7.78 -44.18
CA PHE A 15 -26.87 7.57 -42.85
C PHE A 15 -25.94 6.79 -41.91
N ILE A 16 -25.22 5.77 -42.40
CA ILE A 16 -24.23 5.04 -41.58
C ILE A 16 -23.06 5.95 -41.19
N ILE A 17 -22.51 6.73 -42.13
CA ILE A 17 -21.39 7.62 -41.84
C ILE A 17 -21.84 8.71 -40.85
N TRP A 18 -23.02 9.28 -41.04
CA TRP A 18 -23.59 10.25 -40.09
C TRP A 18 -23.81 9.63 -38.71
N GLY A 19 -24.36 8.42 -38.66
CA GLY A 19 -24.55 7.67 -37.43
C GLY A 19 -23.22 7.41 -36.71
N LEU A 20 -22.18 7.00 -37.43
CA LEU A 20 -20.84 6.77 -36.87
C LEU A 20 -20.17 8.05 -36.38
N VAL A 21 -20.28 9.16 -37.11
CA VAL A 21 -19.73 10.46 -36.69
C VAL A 21 -20.44 10.96 -35.44
N PHE A 22 -21.77 10.87 -35.40
CA PHE A 22 -22.56 11.27 -34.25
C PHE A 22 -22.23 10.37 -33.03
N TYR A 23 -22.11 9.06 -33.25
CA TYR A 23 -21.74 8.10 -32.20
C TYR A 23 -20.31 8.34 -31.70
N ALA A 24 -19.34 8.60 -32.58
CA ALA A 24 -17.96 8.88 -32.21
C ALA A 24 -17.83 10.19 -31.41
N SER A 25 -18.59 11.24 -31.76
CA SER A 25 -18.61 12.51 -31.01
C SER A 25 -19.21 12.40 -29.61
N LEU A 26 -20.00 11.36 -29.33
CA LEU A 26 -20.53 11.08 -27.99
C LEU A 26 -19.48 10.42 -27.07
N PHE A 27 -18.40 9.87 -27.63
CA PHE A 27 -17.33 9.20 -26.90
C PHE A 27 -15.98 9.87 -27.17
N GLU A 28 -15.92 11.21 -27.11
CA GLU A 28 -14.63 11.89 -27.04
C GLU A 28 -13.88 11.37 -25.80
N PRO A 29 -12.71 10.74 -25.97
CA PRO A 29 -11.89 10.39 -24.83
C PRO A 29 -11.55 11.67 -24.07
N PRO A 30 -11.47 11.63 -22.73
CA PRO A 30 -11.07 12.80 -21.96
C PRO A 30 -9.77 13.36 -22.55
N SER A 31 -9.66 14.69 -22.63
CA SER A 31 -8.42 15.31 -23.06
C SER A 31 -7.25 14.75 -22.25
N GLU A 32 -6.10 14.56 -22.89
CA GLU A 32 -4.93 13.92 -22.27
C GLU A 32 -4.50 14.65 -20.97
N ASP A 33 -4.71 15.97 -20.94
CA ASP A 33 -4.53 16.83 -19.76
C ASP A 33 -5.46 16.44 -18.59
N LEU A 34 -6.74 16.13 -18.88
CA LEU A 34 -7.70 15.72 -17.87
C LEU A 34 -7.33 14.37 -17.29
N ARG A 35 -6.98 13.38 -18.12
CA ARG A 35 -6.55 12.06 -17.65
C ARG A 35 -5.32 12.18 -16.74
N THR A 36 -4.32 12.95 -17.16
CA THR A 36 -3.09 13.19 -16.38
C THR A 36 -3.41 13.83 -15.03
N ALA A 37 -4.32 14.82 -15.00
CA ALA A 37 -4.74 15.46 -13.76
C ALA A 37 -5.48 14.48 -12.82
N MET A 38 -6.35 13.62 -13.35
CA MET A 38 -7.09 12.63 -12.56
C MET A 38 -6.18 11.52 -12.02
N GLU A 39 -5.23 11.04 -12.83
CA GLU A 39 -4.19 10.11 -12.40
C GLU A 39 -3.28 10.73 -11.33
N GLY A 40 -2.97 12.02 -11.44
CA GLY A 40 -2.21 12.76 -10.42
C GLY A 40 -2.89 12.69 -9.05
N VAL A 41 -4.20 12.94 -8.98
CA VAL A 41 -4.96 12.82 -7.72
C VAL A 41 -4.92 11.39 -7.18
N ALA A 42 -5.13 10.40 -8.04
CA ALA A 42 -5.09 9.00 -7.63
C ALA A 42 -3.71 8.61 -7.07
N ASN A 43 -2.63 9.01 -7.75
CA ASN A 43 -1.27 8.74 -7.32
C ASN A 43 -0.96 9.42 -5.98
N THR A 44 -1.36 10.68 -5.79
CA THR A 44 -1.16 11.38 -4.51
C THR A 44 -1.90 10.70 -3.35
N VAL A 45 -3.13 10.24 -3.58
CA VAL A 45 -3.86 9.46 -2.56
C VAL A 45 -3.12 8.15 -2.28
N ILE A 46 -2.70 7.43 -3.32
CA ILE A 46 -1.96 6.16 -3.19
C ILE A 46 -0.67 6.37 -2.41
N GLU A 47 0.13 7.38 -2.75
CA GLU A 47 1.38 7.72 -2.08
C GLU A 47 1.15 8.07 -0.61
N ASN A 48 0.08 8.80 -0.27
CA ASN A 48 -0.24 9.16 1.10
C ASN A 48 -0.58 7.93 1.97
N ILE A 49 -1.31 6.96 1.43
CA ILE A 49 -1.70 5.74 2.16
C ILE A 49 -0.65 4.62 2.11
N SER A 50 0.38 4.78 1.29
CA SER A 50 1.46 3.82 1.11
C SER A 50 2.65 4.13 2.02
N ILE A 51 3.41 3.10 2.35
CA ILE A 51 4.66 3.23 3.10
C ILE A 51 5.70 2.26 2.55
N GLU A 52 6.96 2.67 2.62
CA GLU A 52 8.09 1.79 2.36
C GLU A 52 8.37 0.93 3.59
N VAL A 53 8.32 -0.39 3.39
CA VAL A 53 8.62 -1.41 4.38
C VAL A 53 9.93 -2.06 4.00
N THR A 54 10.85 -2.13 4.95
CA THR A 54 12.12 -2.83 4.81
C THR A 54 12.03 -4.17 5.53
N ASP A 55 12.26 -5.26 4.79
CA ASP A 55 12.43 -6.60 5.30
C ASP A 55 13.93 -6.94 5.29
N LEU A 56 14.50 -7.14 6.47
CA LEU A 56 15.88 -7.55 6.65
C LEU A 56 15.92 -9.02 7.09
N PRO A 57 16.28 -9.95 6.20
CA PRO A 57 16.41 -11.36 6.57
C PRO A 57 17.61 -11.54 7.51
N VAL A 58 17.40 -12.28 8.60
CA VAL A 58 18.45 -12.64 9.55
C VAL A 58 18.39 -14.12 9.91
N ALA A 59 19.53 -14.70 10.23
CA ALA A 59 19.64 -16.13 10.49
C ALA A 59 20.44 -16.41 11.77
N ALA A 60 20.02 -17.43 12.51
CA ALA A 60 20.75 -17.95 13.65
C ALA A 60 21.00 -19.44 13.42
N THR A 61 22.27 -19.86 13.52
CA THR A 61 22.64 -21.27 13.38
C THR A 61 23.04 -21.84 14.74
N THR A 62 22.53 -23.01 15.10
CA THR A 62 22.91 -23.74 16.31
C THR A 62 23.20 -25.21 16.03
N THR A 63 24.13 -25.76 16.81
CA THR A 63 24.50 -27.20 16.76
C THR A 63 23.79 -28.01 17.85
N LEU A 64 23.06 -27.35 18.74
CA LEU A 64 22.32 -27.95 19.87
C LEU A 64 20.97 -27.24 20.01
N GLU A 65 19.95 -27.98 20.45
CA GLU A 65 18.63 -27.41 20.71
C GLU A 65 18.60 -26.71 22.06
N GLU A 66 18.41 -25.40 22.05
CA GLU A 66 18.48 -24.58 23.26
C GLU A 66 17.73 -23.25 23.09
N ILE A 67 17.27 -22.68 24.22
CA ILE A 67 16.77 -21.30 24.25
C ILE A 67 17.97 -20.37 24.19
N LYS A 68 17.96 -19.43 23.23
CA LYS A 68 18.99 -18.38 23.12
C LYS A 68 18.39 -17.00 23.11
N ILE A 69 19.20 -16.06 23.59
CA ILE A 69 18.97 -14.64 23.37
C ILE A 69 19.66 -14.29 22.06
N LEU A 70 18.87 -13.99 21.05
CA LEU A 70 19.34 -13.53 19.75
C LEU A 70 19.48 -12.02 19.78
N ARG A 71 20.55 -11.50 19.17
CA ARG A 71 20.79 -10.07 19.09
C ARG A 71 21.24 -9.65 17.70
N LEU A 72 20.77 -8.47 17.30
CA LEU A 72 21.17 -7.80 16.08
C LEU A 72 21.46 -6.34 16.40
N SER A 73 22.66 -5.88 16.05
CA SER A 73 23.00 -4.46 16.06
C SER A 73 22.77 -3.92 14.67
N TYR A 74 21.86 -2.94 14.54
CA TYR A 74 21.48 -2.39 13.24
C TYR A 74 21.30 -0.87 13.37
N PHE A 75 21.77 -0.14 12.36
CA PHE A 75 21.58 1.31 12.31
C PHE A 75 20.27 1.63 11.60
N PHE A 76 19.27 2.05 12.37
CA PHE A 76 17.97 2.44 11.83
C PHE A 76 18.05 3.83 11.20
N PRO A 77 17.39 4.04 10.04
CA PRO A 77 17.42 5.32 9.35
C PRO A 77 16.70 6.44 10.13
N SER A 78 15.72 6.09 10.97
CA SER A 78 14.96 7.04 11.79
C SER A 78 14.49 6.39 13.10
N GLN A 79 14.10 7.23 14.07
CA GLN A 79 13.49 6.75 15.32
C GLN A 79 12.14 6.06 15.08
N ASN A 80 11.40 6.51 14.07
CA ASN A 80 10.12 5.92 13.67
C ASN A 80 10.31 4.51 13.07
N ALA A 81 11.34 4.32 12.24
CA ALA A 81 11.74 2.98 11.76
C ALA A 81 12.10 2.06 12.94
N ARG A 82 12.83 2.59 13.91
CA ARG A 82 13.13 1.84 15.14
C ARG A 82 11.86 1.48 15.93
N ASN A 83 10.94 2.42 16.11
CA ASN A 83 9.71 2.18 16.87
C ASN A 83 8.79 1.15 16.19
N SER A 84 8.73 1.16 14.86
CA SER A 84 7.90 0.24 14.09
C SER A 84 8.49 -1.17 13.94
N THR A 85 9.73 -1.38 14.39
CA THR A 85 10.47 -2.63 14.19
C THR A 85 9.77 -3.82 14.84
N LYS A 86 9.64 -4.91 14.07
CA LYS A 86 9.15 -6.21 14.48
C LYS A 86 10.13 -7.30 14.05
N ILE A 87 10.23 -8.36 14.84
CA ILE A 87 10.93 -9.59 14.45
C ILE A 87 9.87 -10.62 14.08
N LEU A 88 9.97 -11.20 12.89
CA LEU A 88 9.03 -12.20 12.38
C LEU A 88 9.71 -13.57 12.27
N VAL A 89 9.02 -14.62 12.72
CA VAL A 89 9.38 -16.03 12.49
C VAL A 89 8.22 -16.70 11.78
N GLY A 90 8.45 -17.17 10.55
CA GLY A 90 7.38 -17.74 9.73
C GLY A 90 6.17 -16.80 9.56
N GLY A 91 6.41 -15.49 9.46
CA GLY A 91 5.38 -14.45 9.36
C GLY A 91 4.76 -14.01 10.68
N THR A 92 5.06 -14.67 11.80
CA THR A 92 4.49 -14.32 13.12
C THR A 92 5.44 -13.41 13.90
N SER A 93 4.92 -12.31 14.45
CA SER A 93 5.72 -11.40 15.28
C SER A 93 6.08 -12.04 16.62
N VAL A 94 7.37 -12.02 16.95
CA VAL A 94 7.88 -12.47 18.25
C VAL A 94 8.16 -11.26 19.16
N PRO A 95 8.02 -11.41 20.49
CA PRO A 95 8.38 -10.36 21.44
C PRO A 95 9.87 -10.01 21.37
N CYS A 96 10.17 -8.72 21.31
CA CYS A 96 11.53 -8.19 21.19
C CYS A 96 11.72 -6.97 22.09
N GLN A 97 12.98 -6.63 22.38
CA GLN A 97 13.38 -5.44 23.14
C GLN A 97 14.54 -4.71 22.47
N PHE A 98 14.62 -3.41 22.68
CA PHE A 98 15.80 -2.62 22.32
C PHE A 98 16.71 -2.39 23.52
N PHE A 99 18.02 -2.57 23.31
CA PHE A 99 19.10 -2.15 24.20
C PHE A 99 20.08 -1.29 23.39
N GLY A 100 20.02 0.04 23.53
CA GLY A 100 20.75 0.94 22.64
C GLY A 100 20.32 0.71 21.18
N ASP A 101 21.27 0.49 20.26
CA ASP A 101 20.99 0.19 18.85
C ASP A 101 20.92 -1.31 18.54
N THR A 102 20.77 -2.13 19.58
CA THR A 102 20.67 -3.59 19.45
C THR A 102 19.26 -4.03 19.76
N VAL A 103 18.65 -4.74 18.81
CA VAL A 103 17.39 -5.45 19.04
C VAL A 103 17.69 -6.87 19.54
N GLN A 104 16.93 -7.31 20.52
CA GLN A 104 17.07 -8.62 21.15
C GLN A 104 15.72 -9.32 21.22
N TRP A 105 15.73 -10.62 21.03
CA TRP A 105 14.56 -11.47 21.22
C TRP A 105 15.00 -12.86 21.69
N ASN A 106 14.10 -13.58 22.34
CA ASN A 106 14.34 -14.96 22.75
C ASN A 106 13.64 -15.90 21.78
N ASP A 107 14.31 -16.98 21.45
CA ASP A 107 13.69 -18.06 20.71
C ASP A 107 14.30 -19.42 21.09
N TYR A 108 13.54 -20.48 20.86
CA TYR A 108 14.03 -21.84 20.95
C TYR A 108 14.63 -22.23 19.60
N LEU A 109 15.94 -22.39 19.55
CA LEU A 109 16.62 -22.79 18.33
C LEU A 109 16.62 -24.30 18.20
N TYR A 110 16.13 -24.81 17.08
CA TYR A 110 16.29 -26.21 16.68
C TYR A 110 17.64 -26.43 16.02
N TYR A 111 18.11 -27.68 15.98
CA TYR A 111 19.32 -28.03 15.27
C TYR A 111 19.29 -27.52 13.82
N GLY A 112 20.32 -26.76 13.42
CA GLY A 112 20.41 -26.15 12.09
C GLY A 112 20.28 -24.63 12.11
N THR A 113 19.69 -24.08 11.05
CA THR A 113 19.55 -22.63 10.84
C THR A 113 18.09 -22.23 10.93
N THR A 114 17.79 -21.32 11.84
CA THR A 114 16.48 -20.67 11.93
C THR A 114 16.54 -19.30 11.26
N HIS A 115 15.53 -19.01 10.43
CA HIS A 115 15.40 -17.74 9.73
C HIS A 115 14.37 -16.84 10.39
N TYR A 116 14.70 -15.55 10.45
CA TYR A 116 13.87 -14.49 10.96
C TYR A 116 13.83 -13.36 9.93
N THR A 117 12.82 -12.52 10.02
CA THR A 117 12.77 -11.26 9.27
C THR A 117 12.64 -10.12 10.25
N LEU A 118 13.61 -9.21 10.25
CA LEU A 118 13.46 -7.92 10.92
C LEU A 118 12.74 -6.99 9.95
N ARG A 119 11.50 -6.64 10.28
CA ARG A 119 10.65 -5.76 9.47
C ARG A 119 10.52 -4.40 10.14
N PHE A 120 10.67 -3.32 9.40
CA PHE A 120 10.41 -1.97 9.87
C PHE A 120 9.96 -1.04 8.75
N ALA A 121 9.32 0.07 9.13
CA ALA A 121 8.85 1.12 8.23
C ALA A 121 8.95 2.49 8.91
N ASP A 122 9.17 3.56 8.16
CA ASP A 122 9.28 4.91 8.73
C ASP A 122 7.89 5.49 9.09
N LYS A 123 7.31 5.00 10.18
CA LYS A 123 5.99 5.43 10.68
C LYS A 123 5.99 5.82 12.15
N SER A 124 5.16 6.82 12.47
CA SER A 124 4.93 7.27 13.84
C SER A 124 3.99 6.31 14.57
N VAL A 125 4.56 5.32 15.25
CA VAL A 125 3.84 4.34 16.07
C VAL A 125 4.50 4.18 17.44
N PRO A 126 3.76 3.72 18.47
CA PRO A 126 4.38 3.28 19.71
C PRO A 126 5.43 2.20 19.45
N GLN A 127 6.48 2.16 20.28
CA GLN A 127 7.56 1.19 20.14
C GLN A 127 7.03 -0.25 20.25
N HIS A 128 7.18 -1.04 19.18
CA HIS A 128 6.77 -2.44 19.12
C HIS A 128 7.70 -3.36 19.92
N CYS A 129 9.02 -3.24 19.73
CA CYS A 129 10.01 -3.98 20.54
C CYS A 129 10.20 -3.35 21.92
N ASN A 130 9.22 -3.49 22.80
CA ASN A 130 9.22 -2.98 24.18
C ASN A 130 9.02 -4.07 25.24
N ALA A 131 9.07 -5.34 24.86
CA ALA A 131 8.90 -6.45 25.78
C ALA A 131 10.08 -6.51 26.77
N GLN A 132 9.86 -7.04 27.97
CA GLN A 132 10.97 -7.44 28.83
C GLN A 132 11.44 -8.83 28.40
N VAL A 133 12.55 -8.88 27.65
CA VAL A 133 13.15 -10.16 27.25
C VAL A 133 13.98 -10.66 28.42
N LEU A 134 13.48 -11.72 29.07
CA LEU A 134 14.16 -12.35 30.19
C LEU A 134 15.48 -12.95 29.69
N ILE A 135 16.59 -12.53 30.30
CA ILE A 135 17.92 -12.98 29.92
C ILE A 135 18.14 -14.38 30.51
N PHE A 136 17.80 -15.41 29.75
CA PHE A 136 18.13 -16.79 30.08
C PHE A 136 19.25 -17.27 29.14
N GLY A 137 20.48 -17.35 29.64
CA GLY A 137 21.59 -18.00 28.93
C GLY A 137 22.51 -17.08 28.11
N ASN A 138 23.24 -17.69 27.16
CA ASN A 138 24.24 -17.02 26.32
C ASN A 138 23.58 -16.22 25.18
N THR A 139 24.15 -15.05 24.87
CA THR A 139 23.73 -14.23 23.73
C THR A 139 24.39 -14.71 22.44
N THR A 140 23.62 -14.76 21.36
CA THR A 140 24.11 -15.12 20.01
C THR A 140 23.84 -13.98 19.04
N GLN A 141 24.89 -13.56 18.34
CA GLN A 141 24.75 -12.62 17.22
C GLN A 141 24.13 -13.36 16.04
N VAL A 142 23.13 -12.75 15.40
CA VAL A 142 22.56 -13.28 14.15
C VAL A 142 23.35 -12.82 12.93
N ASP A 143 23.33 -13.64 11.88
CA ASP A 143 23.84 -13.29 10.56
C ASP A 143 22.78 -12.48 9.79
N VAL A 144 23.23 -11.49 9.02
CA VAL A 144 22.36 -10.53 8.33
C VAL A 144 22.47 -10.70 6.82
N GLY A 145 21.32 -10.81 6.15
CA GLY A 145 21.23 -10.83 4.69
C GLY A 145 21.04 -9.45 4.07
N ALA A 146 20.80 -9.42 2.76
CA ALA A 146 20.51 -8.18 2.04
C ALA A 146 19.11 -7.67 2.40
N ALA A 147 19.00 -6.37 2.69
CA ALA A 147 17.71 -5.73 2.94
C ALA A 147 16.89 -5.65 1.65
N GLU A 148 15.59 -5.92 1.77
CA GLU A 148 14.61 -5.78 0.69
C GLU A 148 13.61 -4.70 1.06
N THR A 149 13.38 -3.75 0.16
CA THR A 149 12.38 -2.69 0.33
C THR A 149 11.19 -2.94 -0.57
N LYS A 150 9.98 -2.76 -0.02
CA LYS A 150 8.72 -2.89 -0.76
C LYS A 150 7.71 -1.85 -0.30
N THR A 151 6.87 -1.41 -1.21
CA THR A 151 5.76 -0.51 -0.89
C THR A 151 4.54 -1.33 -0.45
N MET A 152 3.98 -0.98 0.71
CA MET A 152 2.76 -1.58 1.25
C MET A 152 1.78 -0.48 1.67
N PHE A 153 0.51 -0.83 1.87
CA PHE A 153 -0.47 0.09 2.44
C PHE A 153 -0.41 0.08 3.97
N SER A 154 -0.68 1.20 4.62
CA SER A 154 -0.72 1.27 6.09
C SER A 154 -2.08 1.71 6.59
N ILE A 155 -2.66 0.92 7.49
CA ILE A 155 -3.89 1.28 8.21
C ILE A 155 -3.69 2.59 8.98
N ALA A 156 -2.49 2.83 9.55
CA ALA A 156 -2.20 4.07 10.25
C ALA A 156 -2.28 5.30 9.32
N GLN A 157 -1.76 5.19 8.10
CA GLN A 157 -1.86 6.27 7.10
C GLN A 157 -3.30 6.46 6.61
N ILE A 158 -4.01 5.36 6.34
CA ILE A 158 -5.43 5.40 5.98
C ILE A 158 -6.24 6.11 7.07
N ASN A 159 -6.05 5.75 8.34
CA ASN A 159 -6.73 6.39 9.46
C ASN A 159 -6.37 7.87 9.59
N THR A 160 -5.11 8.23 9.35
CA THR A 160 -4.65 9.63 9.35
C THR A 160 -5.38 10.43 8.28
N MET A 161 -5.46 9.89 7.06
CA MET A 161 -6.21 10.48 5.96
C MET A 161 -7.71 10.61 6.28
N THR A 162 -8.35 9.53 6.75
CA THR A 162 -9.80 9.51 6.99
C THR A 162 -10.23 10.35 8.18
N ASN A 163 -9.34 10.60 9.15
CA ASN A 163 -9.60 11.47 10.29
C ASN A 163 -9.46 12.97 9.95
N MET A 164 -8.87 13.29 8.80
CA MET A 164 -8.74 14.64 8.31
C MET A 164 -9.97 15.03 7.47
N SER A 165 -10.28 16.33 7.37
CA SER A 165 -11.34 16.77 6.45
C SER A 165 -10.86 16.72 4.99
N LEU A 166 -11.75 16.43 4.04
CA LEU A 166 -11.41 16.44 2.61
C LEU A 166 -10.79 17.77 2.16
N GLY A 167 -11.30 18.90 2.67
CA GLY A 167 -10.76 20.22 2.35
C GLY A 167 -9.33 20.43 2.85
N ALA A 168 -9.00 19.91 4.03
CA ALA A 168 -7.65 19.94 4.57
C ALA A 168 -6.71 19.07 3.73
N PHE A 169 -7.09 17.81 3.44
CA PHE A 169 -6.31 16.91 2.58
C PHE A 169 -5.99 17.56 1.23
N ARG A 170 -7.02 18.12 0.59
CA ARG A 170 -6.87 18.78 -0.71
C ARG A 170 -5.93 19.97 -0.66
N THR A 171 -5.98 20.75 0.41
CA THR A 171 -5.12 21.92 0.57
C THR A 171 -3.66 21.50 0.80
N GLU A 172 -3.45 20.51 1.68
CA GLU A 172 -2.12 19.98 2.02
C GLU A 172 -1.44 19.35 0.80
N HIS A 173 -2.20 18.64 -0.03
CA HIS A 173 -1.69 17.93 -1.20
C HIS A 173 -1.90 18.67 -2.53
N ASN A 174 -2.33 19.94 -2.50
CA ASN A 174 -2.59 20.77 -3.69
C ASN A 174 -3.54 20.11 -4.73
N ILE A 175 -4.59 19.44 -4.25
CA ILE A 175 -5.58 18.76 -5.08
C ILE A 175 -6.76 19.70 -5.38
N ASN A 176 -6.88 20.09 -6.64
CA ASN A 176 -7.92 21.01 -7.10
C ASN A 176 -9.23 20.32 -7.52
N ARG A 177 -9.23 19.00 -7.67
CA ARG A 177 -10.41 18.20 -8.04
C ARG A 177 -11.12 17.61 -6.84
N ASN A 178 -12.40 17.28 -7.00
CA ASN A 178 -13.10 16.51 -5.99
C ASN A 178 -12.79 15.03 -6.20
N PHE A 179 -12.76 14.28 -5.10
CA PHE A 179 -12.56 12.85 -5.16
C PHE A 179 -13.24 12.15 -4.00
N LYS A 180 -13.45 10.85 -4.18
CA LYS A 180 -13.90 9.90 -3.16
C LYS A 180 -12.94 8.72 -3.17
N VAL A 181 -12.62 8.19 -2.00
CA VAL A 181 -11.86 6.95 -1.84
C VAL A 181 -12.72 5.95 -1.10
N GLU A 182 -12.82 4.73 -1.60
CA GLU A 182 -13.46 3.61 -0.92
C GLU A 182 -12.40 2.56 -0.60
N PHE A 183 -12.28 2.19 0.67
CA PHE A 183 -11.41 1.14 1.16
C PHE A 183 -12.26 -0.07 1.51
N ASN A 184 -11.91 -1.23 0.99
CA ASN A 184 -12.50 -2.51 1.36
C ASN A 184 -11.44 -3.33 2.13
N LEU A 185 -11.63 -3.39 3.44
CA LEU A 185 -10.81 -4.15 4.37
C LEU A 185 -11.58 -5.40 4.79
N SER A 186 -11.22 -6.55 4.24
CA SER A 186 -11.84 -7.84 4.59
C SER A 186 -13.39 -7.83 4.55
N GLY A 187 -13.98 -7.11 3.60
CA GLY A 187 -15.44 -7.00 3.41
C GLY A 187 -16.10 -5.79 4.07
N THR A 188 -15.40 -5.02 4.90
CA THR A 188 -15.91 -3.77 5.45
C THR A 188 -15.51 -2.61 4.55
N ILE A 189 -16.50 -1.87 4.05
CA ILE A 189 -16.28 -0.70 3.18
C ILE A 189 -16.27 0.57 4.03
N THR A 190 -15.17 1.31 3.99
CA THR A 190 -15.06 2.67 4.53
C THR A 190 -14.84 3.65 3.39
N ALA A 191 -15.48 4.82 3.46
CA ALA A 191 -15.41 5.82 2.41
C ALA A 191 -14.88 7.16 2.94
N PHE A 192 -14.10 7.85 2.11
CA PHE A 192 -13.56 9.18 2.36
C PHE A 192 -13.96 10.12 1.21
N GLY A 193 -14.63 11.22 1.55
CA GLY A 193 -15.12 12.20 0.57
C GLY A 193 -16.61 12.03 0.21
N PRO A 194 -17.18 13.02 -0.49
CA PRO A 194 -18.60 13.01 -0.88
C PRO A 194 -18.87 12.03 -2.01
N GLU A 195 -20.14 11.70 -2.24
CA GLU A 195 -20.54 10.95 -3.43
C GLU A 195 -20.34 11.80 -4.70
N PRO A 196 -19.91 11.18 -5.82
CA PRO A 196 -19.82 11.88 -7.09
C PRO A 196 -21.21 12.35 -7.55
N PRO A 197 -21.31 13.52 -8.21
CA PRO A 197 -22.56 13.99 -8.79
C PRO A 197 -23.13 12.99 -9.82
N PRO A 198 -24.47 12.82 -9.89
CA PRO A 198 -25.10 11.86 -10.81
C PRO A 198 -24.84 12.14 -12.31
N LEU A 199 -24.48 13.38 -12.66
CA LEU A 199 -24.32 13.86 -14.04
C LEU A 199 -22.91 14.44 -14.27
N SER A 200 -21.88 13.79 -13.75
CA SER A 200 -20.48 14.14 -14.01
C SER A 200 -19.70 12.96 -14.56
N ASN A 201 -18.70 13.25 -15.41
CA ASN A 201 -17.71 12.25 -15.80
C ASN A 201 -16.85 11.92 -14.58
N VAL A 202 -16.88 10.66 -14.14
CA VAL A 202 -16.09 10.19 -12.99
C VAL A 202 -15.00 9.27 -13.50
N TYR A 203 -13.75 9.61 -13.17
CA TYR A 203 -12.61 8.73 -13.40
C TYR A 203 -12.45 7.79 -12.22
N VAL A 204 -12.31 6.48 -12.48
CA VAL A 204 -12.17 5.46 -11.43
C VAL A 204 -10.83 4.75 -11.59
N THR A 205 -10.05 4.75 -10.52
CA THR A 205 -8.81 3.96 -10.40
C THR A 205 -8.99 2.92 -9.31
N GLU A 206 -8.72 1.66 -9.61
CA GLU A 206 -8.75 0.55 -8.65
C GLU A 206 -7.34 0.03 -8.40
N ARG A 207 -7.04 -0.28 -7.13
CA ARG A 207 -5.75 -0.87 -6.72
C ARG A 207 -5.95 -1.90 -5.62
N ARG A 208 -5.05 -2.87 -5.59
CA ARG A 208 -4.97 -3.94 -4.58
C ARG A 208 -3.56 -4.05 -4.05
N GLY A 209 -3.43 -4.40 -2.79
CA GLY A 209 -2.13 -4.72 -2.19
C GLY A 209 -2.27 -5.13 -0.74
N ALA A 210 -1.16 -5.56 -0.14
CA ALA A 210 -1.13 -6.01 1.24
C ALA A 210 -0.99 -4.82 2.21
N LEU A 211 -1.63 -4.94 3.37
CA LEU A 211 -1.41 -4.08 4.52
C LEU A 211 -0.09 -4.44 5.22
N GLU A 212 0.65 -3.43 5.67
CA GLU A 212 1.87 -3.65 6.46
C GLU A 212 1.56 -4.33 7.80
N GLU A 213 0.41 -4.03 8.40
CA GLU A 213 0.13 -4.41 9.78
C GLU A 213 -0.07 -5.92 9.97
N ASP A 214 -0.76 -6.57 9.03
CA ASP A 214 -1.16 -7.98 9.10
C ASP A 214 -1.06 -8.75 7.77
N GLU A 215 -0.51 -8.12 6.71
CA GLU A 215 -0.44 -8.67 5.34
C GLU A 215 -1.80 -9.00 4.70
N SER A 216 -2.92 -8.56 5.29
CA SER A 216 -4.24 -8.75 4.68
C SER A 216 -4.39 -7.94 3.40
N GLU A 217 -5.22 -8.42 2.47
CA GLU A 217 -5.47 -7.74 1.21
C GLU A 217 -6.38 -6.52 1.41
N LEU A 218 -5.89 -5.35 1.02
CA LEU A 218 -6.66 -4.12 0.88
C LEU A 218 -7.02 -3.95 -0.60
N HIS A 219 -8.30 -3.75 -0.87
CA HIS A 219 -8.78 -3.27 -2.17
C HIS A 219 -9.33 -1.85 -1.99
N PHE A 220 -8.92 -0.91 -2.82
CA PHE A 220 -9.48 0.43 -2.79
C PHE A 220 -9.73 1.00 -4.17
N ARG A 221 -10.67 1.94 -4.20
CA ARG A 221 -11.16 2.63 -5.40
C ARG A 221 -11.09 4.11 -5.18
N ILE A 222 -10.58 4.83 -6.16
CA ILE A 222 -10.49 6.28 -6.16
C ILE A 222 -11.35 6.80 -7.30
N PHE A 223 -12.35 7.61 -6.96
CA PHE A 223 -13.24 8.30 -7.88
C PHE A 223 -12.81 9.75 -7.95
N VAL A 224 -12.59 10.32 -9.14
CA VAL A 224 -12.19 11.73 -9.30
C VAL A 224 -13.07 12.42 -10.34
N TRP A 225 -13.51 13.65 -10.06
CA TRP A 225 -14.35 14.48 -10.93
C TRP A 225 -14.06 15.99 -10.79
#